data_AF-A0A1G7TPL3-F1
#
_entry.id   AF-A0A1G7TPL3-F1
#
_cell.length_a   1.000
_cell.length_b   1.000
_cell.length_c   1.000
_cell.angle_alpha   90.00
_cell.angle_beta   90.00
_cell.angle_gamma   90.00
#
_symmetry.space_group_name_H-M   'P 1'
#
loop_
_entity.id
_entity.type
_entity.pdbx_description
1 polymer ?
#
loop_
_entity_poly.entity_id
_entity_poly.type
_entity_poly.pdbx_seq_one_letter_code
_entity_poly.pdbx_strand_id
1 'polypeptide(L)' 'MGIVMIKCPETGSAISTGIETDRERFRCSAVFFSRTYCRICAATHEWFAREAWVYEPALDSRLPVGWQARAGAA' A
#
# COMPACT_ATOMS: atom_id res chain seq x y z
N MET A 1 -3.24 -9.05 1.35
CA MET A 1 -1.90 -8.45 1.46
C MET A 1 -1.82 -7.18 0.66
N GLY A 2 -1.65 -6.05 1.34
CA GLY A 2 -1.43 -4.74 0.74
C GLY A 2 -0.16 -4.09 1.26
N ILE A 3 0.09 -2.86 0.80
CA ILE A 3 1.23 -2.06 1.23
C ILE A 3 0.77 -0.93 2.13
N VAL A 4 1.48 -0.69 3.24
CA VAL A 4 1.22 0.43 4.12
C VAL A 4 1.65 1.73 3.43
N MET A 5 0.72 2.65 3.35
CA MET A 5 0.85 3.97 2.75
C MET A 5 0.74 5.04 3.83
N ILE A 6 1.42 6.15 3.62
CA ILE A 6 1.33 7.36 4.44
C ILE A 6 1.10 8.58 3.55
N LYS A 7 0.65 9.68 4.16
CA LYS A 7 0.59 10.98 3.51
C LYS A 7 1.89 11.75 3.76
N CYS A 8 2.49 12.29 2.71
CA CYS A 8 3.57 13.26 2.82
C CYS A 8 3.04 14.52 3.54
N PRO A 9 3.63 14.96 4.67
CA PRO A 9 3.21 16.18 5.35
C PRO A 9 3.47 17.44 4.51
N GLU A 10 4.54 17.43 3.70
CA GLU A 10 4.94 18.58 2.87
C GLU A 10 4.08 18.71 1.61
N THR A 11 3.84 17.61 0.90
CA THR A 11 3.21 17.63 -0.44
C THR A 11 1.77 17.13 -0.43
N GLY A 12 1.32 16.53 0.66
CA GLY A 12 0.04 15.85 0.76
C GLY A 12 -0.10 14.57 -0.06
N SER A 13 0.96 14.14 -0.77
CA SER A 13 0.95 12.97 -1.66
C SER A 13 1.05 11.65 -0.90
N ALA A 14 0.49 10.58 -1.46
CA ALA A 14 0.63 9.24 -0.89
C ALA A 14 2.03 8.66 -1.15
N ILE A 15 2.66 8.07 -0.13
CA ILE A 15 3.99 7.46 -0.20
C ILE A 15 3.89 6.02 0.30
N SER A 16 4.51 5.08 -0.42
CA SER A 16 4.66 3.70 0.04
C SER A 16 5.75 3.59 1.09
N THR A 17 5.46 2.93 2.21
CA THR A 17 6.45 2.68 3.27
C THR A 17 7.31 1.44 2.99
N GLY A 18 6.90 0.58 2.06
CA GLY A 18 7.54 -0.71 1.78
C GLY A 18 7.12 -1.83 2.74
N ILE A 19 6.30 -1.52 3.75
CA ILE A 19 5.78 -2.50 4.69
C ILE A 19 4.58 -3.20 4.06
N GLU A 20 4.65 -4.51 3.91
CA GLU A 20 3.56 -5.35 3.42
C GLU A 20 2.80 -5.99 4.58
N THR A 21 1.48 -5.85 4.59
CA THR A 21 0.63 -6.42 5.64
C THR A 21 -0.84 -6.48 5.21
N ASP A 22 -1.64 -7.22 5.95
CA ASP A 22 -3.09 -7.21 5.79
C ASP A 22 -3.72 -6.09 6.61
N ARG A 23 -4.81 -5.50 6.11
CA ARG A 23 -5.51 -4.40 6.81
C ARG A 23 -5.87 -4.72 8.26
N GLU A 24 -6.38 -5.92 8.52
CA GLU A 24 -6.81 -6.32 9.87
C GLU A 24 -5.61 -6.50 10.81
N ARG A 25 -4.49 -7.04 10.32
CA ARG A 25 -3.25 -7.16 11.09
C ARG A 25 -2.65 -5.80 11.40
N PHE A 26 -2.69 -4.87 10.45
CA PHE A 26 -2.23 -3.49 10.64
C PHE A 26 -3.06 -2.76 11.70
N ARG A 27 -4.39 -2.91 11.67
CA ARG A 27 -5.32 -2.32 12.64
C ARG A 27 -5.09 -2.82 14.07
N CYS A 28 -4.72 -4.10 14.23
CA CYS A 28 -4.41 -4.69 15.53
C CYS A 28 -2.97 -4.45 16.00
N SER A 29 -2.12 -3.83 15.16
CA SER A 29 -0.74 -3.52 15.53
C SER A 29 -0.70 -2.39 16.57
N ALA A 30 0.19 -2.51 17.55
CA ALA A 30 0.38 -1.45 18.54
C ALA A 30 0.73 -0.12 17.86
N VAL A 31 0.31 1.00 18.44
CA VAL A 31 0.61 2.34 17.90
C VAL A 31 2.13 2.55 17.92
N PHE A 32 2.79 2.28 16.80
CA PHE A 32 4.21 2.48 16.64
C PHE A 32 4.50 3.76 15.87
N PHE A 33 5.73 4.23 16.04
CA PHE A 33 6.35 5.30 15.29
C PHE A 33 7.34 4.68 14.31
N SER A 34 7.26 5.06 13.04
CA SER A 34 8.19 4.61 12.00
C SER A 34 8.60 5.76 11.10
N ARG A 35 9.59 5.50 10.25
CA ARG A 35 10.19 6.47 9.34
C ARG A 35 10.15 5.95 7.92
N THR A 36 9.86 6.83 6.97
CA THR A 36 9.84 6.49 5.54
C THR A 36 10.43 7.63 4.72
N TYR A 37 11.31 7.28 3.79
CA TYR A 37 11.86 8.23 2.85
C TYR A 37 10.83 8.59 1.76
N CYS A 38 10.51 9.87 1.64
CA CYS A 38 9.68 10.41 0.58
C CYS A 38 10.54 10.78 -0.63
N ARG A 39 10.31 10.09 -1.75
CA ARG A 39 10.94 10.43 -3.04
C ARG A 39 10.36 11.71 -3.69
N ILE A 40 9.24 12.22 -3.19
CA ILE A 40 8.54 13.38 -3.77
C ILE A 40 9.16 14.69 -3.25
N CYS A 41 9.36 14.81 -1.93
CA CYS A 41 9.99 15.98 -1.32
C CYS A 41 11.45 15.73 -0.89
N ALA A 42 12.00 14.55 -1.21
CA ALA A 42 13.36 14.14 -0.89
C ALA A 42 13.73 14.20 0.62
N ALA A 43 12.76 13.94 1.51
CA ALA A 43 12.95 13.96 2.95
C ALA A 43 12.43 12.69 3.64
N THR A 44 12.95 12.39 4.83
CA THR A 44 12.44 11.30 5.67
C THR A 44 11.30 11.83 6.54
N HIS A 45 10.15 11.17 6.50
CA HIS A 45 9.00 11.50 7.33
C HIS A 45 8.79 10.48 8.41
N GLU A 46 8.47 11.00 9.59
CA GLU A 46 8.05 10.24 10.73
C GLU A 46 6.51 10.17 10.74
N TRP A 47 5.96 9.01 11.06
CA TRP A 47 4.52 8.78 11.00
C TRP A 47 4.08 7.76 12.04
N PHE A 48 2.82 7.91 12.46
CA PHE A 48 2.17 6.98 13.38
C PHE A 48 1.27 6.01 12.62
N ALA A 49 1.11 4.78 13.15
CA ALA A 49 0.21 3.78 12.55
C ALA A 49 -1.22 4.33 12.28
N ARG A 50 -1.71 5.26 13.11
CA ARG A 50 -3.03 5.91 12.95
C ARG A 50 -3.15 6.84 11.73
N GLU A 51 -2.03 7.34 11.22
CA GLU A 51 -1.98 8.24 10.05
C GLU A 51 -1.75 7.48 8.74
N ALA A 52 -1.47 6.18 8.86
CA ALA A 52 -1.18 5.29 7.77
C ALA A 52 -2.40 4.44 7.40
N TRP A 53 -2.44 3.94 6.16
CA TRP A 53 -3.48 3.06 5.67
C TRP A 53 -2.89 1.95 4.80
N VAL A 54 -3.54 0.79 4.76
CA VAL A 54 -3.13 -0.30 3.86
C VAL A 54 -3.82 -0.11 2.51
N TYR A 55 -3.03 0.07 1.45
CA TYR A 55 -3.48 0.02 0.07
C TYR A 55 -3.39 -1.42 -0.45
N GLU A 56 -4.54 -2.03 -0.65
CA GLU A 56 -4.68 -3.35 -1.24
C GLU A 56 -5.13 -3.14 -2.69
N PRO A 57 -4.25 -3.32 -3.69
CA PRO A 57 -4.70 -3.29 -5.08
C PRO A 57 -5.73 -4.40 -5.24
N ALA A 58 -6.93 -4.04 -5.70
CA ALA A 58 -7.92 -5.05 -6.06
C ALA A 58 -7.31 -5.86 -7.20
N LEU A 59 -6.78 -7.04 -6.90
CA LEU A 59 -6.62 -8.07 -7.92
C LEU A 59 -8.00 -8.24 -8.53
N ASP A 60 -8.08 -7.89 -9.80
CA ASP A 60 -9.28 -7.70 -10.58
C ASP A 60 -10.33 -8.80 -10.31
N SER A 61 -11.26 -8.52 -9.39
CA SER A 61 -12.42 -9.35 -9.12
C SER A 61 -13.51 -9.15 -10.18
N ARG A 62 -13.24 -8.37 -11.24
CA ARG A 62 -14.08 -8.24 -12.44
C ARG A 62 -13.58 -9.07 -13.62
N LEU A 63 -12.47 -9.82 -13.51
CA LEU A 63 -12.26 -10.92 -14.43
C LEU A 63 -13.20 -12.07 -14.05
N PRO A 64 -14.19 -12.43 -14.89
CA PRO A 64 -14.91 -13.66 -14.68
C PRO A 64 -13.90 -14.81 -14.64
N VAL A 65 -14.10 -15.76 -13.72
CA VAL A 65 -13.24 -16.90 -13.39
C VAL A 65 -13.12 -17.95 -14.53
N GLY A 66 -13.18 -17.52 -15.79
CA GLY A 66 -13.36 -18.37 -16.95
C GLY A 66 -12.67 -17.95 -18.24
N TRP A 67 -11.86 -16.89 -18.29
CA TRP A 67 -11.09 -16.59 -19.51
C TRP A 67 -9.71 -17.25 -19.48
N GLN A 68 -9.69 -18.55 -19.76
CA GLN A 68 -8.48 -19.22 -20.22
C GLN A 68 -8.01 -18.53 -21.49
N ALA A 69 -6.78 -18.02 -21.47
CA ALA A 69 -6.08 -17.58 -22.65
C ALA A 69 -5.94 -18.78 -23.61
N ARG A 70 -6.87 -18.90 -24.57
CA ARG A 70 -6.57 -19.59 -25.83
C ARG A 70 -5.72 -18.64 -26.67
N ALA A 71 -4.45 -18.52 -26.30
CA ALA A 71 -3.41 -18.08 -27.21
C ALA A 71 -2.86 -19.34 -27.89
N GLY A 72 -3.07 -19.46 -29.20
CA GLY A 72 -2.51 -20.55 -29.99
C GLY A 72 -3.26 -20.78 -31.30
N ALA A 73 -3.20 -19.80 -32.19
CA ALA A 73 -3.46 -19.98 -33.61
C ALA A 73 -2.23 -20.64 -34.28
N ALA A 74 -2.45 -21.69 -35.06
CA ALA A 74 -1.80 -22.01 -36.35
C ALA A 74 -2.31 -23.38 -36.83
#